data_AF-A0A4R8EN67-F1
#
_entry.id   AF-A0A4R8EN67-F1
#
_cell.length_a   1.000
_cell.length_b   1.000
_cell.length_c   1.000
_cell.angle_alpha   90.00
_cell.angle_beta   90.00
_cell.angle_gamma   90.00
#
_symmetry.space_group_name_H-M   'P 1'
#
loop_
_entity.id
_entity.type
_entity.pdbx_description
1 polymer ?
#
loop_
_entity_poly.entity_id
_entity_poly.type
_entity_poly.pdbx_seq_one_letter_code
_entity_poly.pdbx_strand_id
1 'polypeptide(L)'
;MGITKRLKFDIETEEVGRICKALGHPTRIQIMTLLWKRNYRTCGEIVELIPLAQSTISKHLLELKKASLVDIKNVGKKTIYSIEVENIQLLKKYLTSYLSTIEISEEKKSTVLTTTNKVRRGNSHLKQYNYQFPAKKIKETVL
;
A
#
# COMPACT_ATOMS: atom_id res chain seq x y z
N MET A 1 -21.74 14.81 -12.36
CA MET A 1 -21.18 13.63 -11.64
C MET A 1 -21.42 12.41 -12.53
N GLY A 2 -20.35 11.81 -13.05
CA GLY A 2 -20.44 10.75 -14.07
C GLY A 2 -21.14 9.50 -13.55
N ILE A 3 -21.98 8.91 -14.39
CA ILE A 3 -22.71 7.67 -14.15
C ILE A 3 -21.66 6.56 -13.99
N THR A 4 -21.29 6.20 -12.77
CA THR A 4 -20.38 5.08 -12.54
C THR A 4 -21.11 3.80 -12.92
N LYS A 5 -20.81 3.28 -14.12
CA LYS A 5 -21.29 1.99 -14.60
C LYS A 5 -20.81 0.94 -13.59
N ARG A 6 -21.72 0.39 -12.76
CA ARG A 6 -21.38 -0.71 -11.86
C ARG A 6 -21.29 -1.98 -12.69
N LEU A 7 -20.06 -2.39 -13.02
CA LEU A 7 -19.82 -3.77 -13.45
C LEU A 7 -20.10 -4.67 -12.26
N LYS A 8 -20.92 -5.71 -12.46
CA LYS A 8 -21.10 -6.80 -11.49
C LYS A 8 -20.02 -7.82 -11.79
N PHE A 9 -19.14 -8.07 -10.84
CA PHE A 9 -18.16 -9.16 -10.93
C PHE A 9 -18.65 -10.33 -10.07
N ASP A 10 -18.05 -11.50 -10.27
CA ASP A 10 -18.31 -12.64 -9.39
C ASP A 10 -17.88 -12.30 -7.96
N ILE A 11 -18.61 -12.85 -6.98
CA ILE A 11 -18.39 -12.60 -5.55
C ILE A 11 -16.92 -12.85 -5.17
N GLU A 12 -16.35 -13.97 -5.63
CA GLU A 12 -14.94 -14.30 -5.38
C GLU A 12 -13.98 -13.25 -5.95
N THR A 13 -14.27 -12.72 -7.14
CA THR A 13 -13.44 -11.70 -7.80
C THR A 13 -13.54 -10.35 -7.08
N GLU A 14 -14.72 -9.98 -6.60
CA GLU A 14 -14.91 -8.76 -5.79
C GLU A 14 -14.17 -8.85 -4.45
N GLU A 15 -14.25 -10.00 -3.79
CA GLU A 15 -13.57 -10.29 -2.52
C GLU A 15 -12.04 -10.26 -2.68
N VAL A 16 -11.50 -10.95 -3.68
CA VAL A 16 -10.07 -10.89 -4.02
C VAL A 16 -9.65 -9.47 -4.38
N GLY A 17 -10.45 -8.74 -5.15
CA GLY A 17 -10.20 -7.34 -5.48
C GLY A 17 -10.11 -6.43 -4.24
N ARG A 18 -11.00 -6.64 -3.25
CA ARG A 18 -10.98 -5.92 -1.97
C ARG A 18 -9.72 -6.23 -1.17
N ILE A 19 -9.33 -7.51 -1.09
CA ILE A 19 -8.12 -7.95 -0.40
C ILE A 19 -6.87 -7.34 -1.06
N CYS A 20 -6.75 -7.45 -2.38
CA CYS A 20 -5.62 -6.89 -3.14
C CYS A 20 -5.52 -5.36 -2.97
N LYS A 21 -6.65 -4.65 -2.97
CA LYS A 21 -6.69 -3.20 -2.70
C LYS A 21 -6.22 -2.87 -1.29
N ALA A 22 -6.51 -3.72 -0.31
CA ALA A 22 -6.03 -3.56 1.06
C ALA A 22 -4.54 -3.88 1.20
N LEU A 23 -4.02 -4.85 0.46
CA LEU A 23 -2.60 -5.20 0.49
C LEU A 23 -1.74 -4.24 -0.34
N GLY A 24 -2.29 -3.51 -1.32
CA GLY A 24 -1.54 -2.63 -2.22
C GLY A 24 -0.82 -1.42 -1.60
N HIS A 25 -0.72 -1.31 -0.26
CA HIS A 25 0.08 -0.26 0.41
C HIS A 25 1.24 -0.87 1.19
N PRO A 26 2.47 -0.34 1.07
CA PRO A 26 3.67 -0.92 1.69
C PRO A 26 3.55 -1.06 3.21
N THR A 27 3.06 -0.03 3.91
CA THR A 27 2.85 -0.10 5.36
C THR A 27 1.87 -1.20 5.78
N ARG A 28 0.82 -1.48 4.99
CA ARG A 28 -0.16 -2.52 5.31
C ARG A 28 0.46 -3.92 5.16
N ILE A 29 1.29 -4.11 4.13
CA ILE A 29 2.10 -5.33 3.97
C ILE A 29 3.06 -5.51 5.16
N GLN A 30 3.71 -4.42 5.60
CA GLN A 30 4.63 -4.47 6.72
C GLN A 30 3.91 -4.83 8.03
N ILE A 31 2.76 -4.23 8.31
CA ILE A 31 1.90 -4.59 9.45
C ILE A 31 1.53 -6.07 9.39
N MET A 32 1.06 -6.56 8.25
CA MET A 32 0.72 -7.98 8.07
C MET A 32 1.92 -8.89 8.35
N THR A 33 3.11 -8.52 7.87
CA THR A 33 4.36 -9.25 8.12
C THR A 33 4.70 -9.31 9.61
N LEU A 34 4.49 -8.21 10.35
CA LEU A 34 4.75 -8.16 11.79
C LEU A 34 3.79 -9.04 12.60
N LEU A 35 2.52 -9.09 12.18
CA LEU A 35 1.50 -9.96 12.75
C LEU A 35 1.71 -11.44 12.36
N TRP A 36 2.36 -11.71 11.23
CA TRP A 36 2.69 -13.08 10.82
C TRP A 36 3.78 -13.69 11.69
N LYS A 37 4.79 -12.87 12.04
CA LYS A 37 5.89 -13.30 12.91
C LYS A 37 5.44 -13.56 14.34
N ARG A 38 4.37 -12.90 14.79
CA ARG A 38 3.83 -13.04 16.14
C ARG A 38 2.31 -12.96 16.05
N ASN A 39 1.64 -14.08 16.29
CA ASN A 39 0.19 -14.30 16.08
C ASN A 39 -0.72 -13.13 16.50
N TYR A 40 -0.31 -12.35 17.49
CA TYR A 40 -0.99 -11.13 17.89
C TYR A 40 0.01 -10.03 18.28
N ARG A 41 -0.40 -8.77 18.08
CA ARG A 41 0.29 -7.58 18.60
C ARG A 41 -0.68 -6.48 19.00
N THR A 42 -0.23 -5.60 19.88
CA THR A 42 -0.98 -4.38 20.23
C THR A 42 -0.65 -3.22 19.29
N CYS A 43 -1.52 -2.21 19.23
CA CYS A 43 -1.25 -0.99 18.45
C CYS A 43 0.08 -0.33 18.85
N GLY A 44 0.38 -0.27 20.15
CA GLY A 44 1.63 0.30 20.65
C GLY A 44 2.87 -0.43 20.12
N GLU A 45 2.87 -1.76 20.19
CA GLU A 45 3.98 -2.58 19.65
C GLU A 45 4.17 -2.38 18.14
N ILE A 46 3.09 -2.14 17.38
CA ILE A 46 3.19 -1.88 15.94
C ILE A 46 3.79 -0.49 15.68
N VAL A 47 3.40 0.51 16.46
CA VAL A 47 3.92 1.89 16.38
C VAL A 47 5.41 1.96 16.76
N GLU A 48 5.86 1.13 17.71
CA GLU A 48 7.28 1.04 18.07
C GLU A 48 8.14 0.46 16.92
N LEU A 49 7.56 -0.42 16.10
CA LEU A 49 8.29 -1.12 15.02
C LEU A 49 8.20 -0.42 13.67
N ILE A 50 7.19 0.43 13.47
CA ILE A 50 6.97 1.19 12.24
C ILE A 50 7.00 2.67 12.62
N PRO A 51 7.97 3.47 12.15
CA PRO A 51 8.16 4.87 12.57
C PRO A 51 7.10 5.79 11.96
N LEU A 52 5.85 5.59 12.35
CA LEU A 52 4.67 6.35 11.92
C LEU A 52 3.82 6.68 13.15
N ALA A 53 3.07 7.77 13.05
CA ALA A 53 2.15 8.17 14.10
C ALA A 53 1.06 7.11 14.35
N GLN A 54 0.65 6.95 15.61
CA GLN A 54 -0.40 6.02 16.02
C GLN A 54 -1.72 6.20 15.25
N SER A 55 -2.10 7.45 14.94
CA SER A 55 -3.30 7.74 14.13
C SER A 55 -3.21 7.16 12.71
N THR A 56 -2.02 7.15 12.13
CA THR A 56 -1.76 6.61 10.79
C THR A 56 -1.80 5.09 10.80
N ILE A 57 -1.18 4.45 11.79
CA ILE A 57 -1.23 3.00 11.98
C ILE A 57 -2.67 2.53 12.23
N SER A 58 -3.43 3.23 13.08
CA SER A 58 -4.85 2.93 13.33
C SER A 58 -5.67 2.97 12.05
N LYS A 59 -5.44 3.97 11.18
CA LYS A 59 -6.08 4.05 9.86
C LYS A 59 -5.73 2.86 8.97
N HIS A 60 -4.46 2.45 8.94
CA HIS A 60 -4.05 1.27 8.17
C HIS A 60 -4.68 -0.02 8.69
N LEU A 61 -4.75 -0.20 10.01
CA LEU A 61 -5.41 -1.35 10.66
C LEU A 61 -6.91 -1.38 10.38
N LEU A 62 -7.57 -0.22 10.36
CA LEU A 62 -8.98 -0.11 10.00
C LEU A 62 -9.22 -0.54 8.53
N GLU A 63 -8.37 -0.11 7.60
CA GLU A 63 -8.47 -0.53 6.20
C GLU A 63 -8.20 -2.03 6.01
N LEU A 64 -7.27 -2.61 6.78
CA LEU A 64 -7.04 -4.06 6.80
C LEU A 64 -8.24 -4.82 7.38
N LYS A 65 -8.86 -4.30 8.45
CA LYS A 65 -10.09 -4.86 9.02
C LYS A 65 -11.25 -4.84 8.02
N LYS A 66 -11.44 -3.74 7.28
CA LYS A 66 -12.49 -3.62 6.25
C LYS A 66 -12.36 -4.65 5.12
N ALA A 67 -11.14 -5.13 4.89
CA ALA A 67 -10.86 -6.20 3.93
C ALA A 67 -10.83 -7.59 4.59
N SER A 68 -11.22 -7.69 5.86
CA SER A 68 -11.25 -8.93 6.64
C SER A 68 -9.90 -9.65 6.71
N LEU A 69 -8.79 -8.89 6.72
CA LEU A 69 -7.43 -9.45 6.82
C LEU A 69 -6.91 -9.51 8.26
N VAL A 70 -7.51 -8.73 9.15
CA VAL A 70 -7.10 -8.59 10.55
C VAL A 70 -8.34 -8.55 11.43
N ASP A 71 -8.31 -9.30 12.52
CA ASP A 71 -9.30 -9.24 13.57
C ASP A 71 -8.83 -8.35 14.74
N ILE A 72 -9.80 -7.81 15.48
CA ILE A 72 -9.58 -6.87 16.57
C ILE A 72 -10.26 -7.38 17.83
N LYS A 73 -9.47 -7.64 18.87
CA LYS A 73 -9.96 -8.01 20.20
C LYS A 73 -9.56 -6.97 21.23
N ASN A 74 -10.52 -6.50 22.01
CA ASN A 74 -10.26 -5.60 23.14
C ASN A 74 -10.07 -6.43 24.41
N VAL A 75 -8.90 -6.30 25.04
CA VAL A 75 -8.57 -6.96 26.31
C VAL A 75 -8.23 -5.86 27.33
N GLY A 76 -9.21 -5.53 28.17
CA GLY A 76 -9.11 -4.42 29.11
C GLY A 76 -8.93 -3.08 28.39
N LYS A 77 -7.83 -2.38 28.67
CA LYS A 77 -7.48 -1.09 28.03
C LYS A 77 -6.69 -1.23 26.74
N LYS A 78 -6.29 -2.45 26.34
CA LYS A 78 -5.45 -2.70 25.18
C LYS A 78 -6.27 -3.32 24.05
N THR A 79 -6.05 -2.83 22.83
CA THR A 79 -6.57 -3.43 21.62
C THR A 79 -5.50 -4.31 20.99
N ILE A 80 -5.84 -5.57 20.78
CA ILE A 80 -5.00 -6.61 20.21
C ILE A 80 -5.47 -6.88 18.79
N TYR A 81 -4.51 -6.99 17.87
CA TYR A 81 -4.72 -7.29 16.47
C TYR A 81 -4.14 -8.66 16.14
N SER A 82 -4.87 -9.46 15.38
CA SER A 82 -4.48 -10.79 14.91
C SER A 82 -4.83 -10.97 13.44
N ILE A 83 -4.15 -11.89 12.76
CA ILE A 83 -4.40 -12.18 11.35
C ILE A 83 -5.65 -13.02 11.19
N GLU A 84 -6.46 -12.70 10.19
CA GLU A 84 -7.56 -13.55 9.73
C GLU A 84 -7.07 -14.48 8.61
N VAL A 85 -7.02 -15.78 8.87
CA VAL A 85 -6.35 -16.75 8.00
C VAL A 85 -7.22 -17.13 6.81
N GLU A 86 -8.54 -17.11 6.96
CA GLU A 86 -9.50 -17.59 5.95
C GLU A 86 -9.38 -16.80 4.63
N ASN A 87 -9.35 -15.48 4.71
CA ASN A 87 -9.28 -14.61 3.52
C ASN A 87 -7.91 -14.67 2.82
N ILE A 88 -6.86 -14.91 3.59
CA ILE A 88 -5.52 -15.15 3.03
C ILE A 88 -5.47 -16.48 2.28
N GLN A 89 -6.12 -17.53 2.81
CA GLN A 89 -6.21 -18.82 2.13
C GLN A 89 -7.02 -18.72 0.84
N LEU A 90 -8.13 -17.97 0.84
CA LEU A 90 -8.89 -17.66 -0.36
C LEU A 90 -8.01 -16.97 -1.42
N LEU A 91 -7.30 -15.90 -1.03
CA LEU A 91 -6.38 -15.19 -1.91
C LEU A 91 -5.30 -16.12 -2.46
N LYS A 92 -4.70 -16.97 -1.62
CA LYS A 92 -3.68 -17.94 -2.02
C LYS A 92 -4.23 -18.92 -3.05
N LYS A 93 -5.42 -19.50 -2.82
CA LYS A 93 -6.06 -20.44 -3.73
C LYS A 93 -6.32 -19.78 -5.09
N TYR A 94 -6.90 -18.58 -5.08
CA TYR A 94 -7.20 -17.82 -6.29
C TYR A 94 -5.93 -17.51 -7.09
N LEU A 95 -4.90 -16.95 -6.43
CA LEU A 95 -3.63 -16.64 -7.08
C LEU A 95 -2.90 -17.89 -7.57
N THR A 96 -2.95 -19.00 -6.83
CA THR A 96 -2.29 -20.25 -7.24
C THR A 96 -2.94 -20.79 -8.51
N SER A 97 -4.27 -20.85 -8.57
CA SER A 97 -5.03 -21.25 -9.77
C SER A 97 -4.76 -20.33 -10.96
N TYR A 98 -4.74 -19.02 -10.70
CA TYR A 98 -4.46 -18.02 -11.73
C TYR A 98 -3.04 -18.16 -12.29
N LEU A 99 -2.04 -18.29 -11.40
CA LEU A 99 -0.63 -18.43 -11.79
C LEU A 99 -0.31 -19.80 -12.41
N SER A 100 -0.97 -20.88 -12.01
CA SER A 100 -0.78 -22.20 -12.63
C SER A 100 -1.30 -22.23 -14.07
N THR A 101 -2.35 -21.45 -14.37
CA THR A 101 -2.87 -21.30 -15.73
C THR A 101 -1.89 -20.56 -16.65
N ILE A 102 -0.97 -19.77 -16.07
CA ILE A 102 -0.08 -18.88 -16.81
C ILE A 102 1.23 -19.56 -17.23
N GLU A 103 1.52 -20.79 -16.76
CA GLU A 103 2.75 -21.58 -17.06
C GLU A 103 3.81 -20.77 -17.80
N ILE A 104 4.55 -19.99 -17.03
CA ILE A 104 5.55 -19.06 -17.56
C ILE A 104 6.63 -19.92 -18.21
N SER A 105 6.65 -19.98 -19.55
CA SER A 105 7.81 -20.48 -20.30
C SER A 105 9.08 -19.80 -19.76
N GLU A 106 10.00 -20.59 -19.21
CA GLU A 106 11.10 -20.15 -18.33
C GLU A 106 12.17 -19.25 -18.99
N GLU A 107 12.01 -18.78 -20.23
CA GLU A 107 13.15 -18.21 -20.96
C GLU A 107 13.53 -16.76 -20.65
N LYS A 108 12.80 -16.01 -19.80
CA LYS A 108 13.16 -14.60 -19.54
C LYS A 108 13.20 -14.20 -18.07
N LYS A 109 14.04 -14.88 -17.28
CA LYS A 109 14.68 -14.29 -16.09
C LYS A 109 15.70 -13.23 -16.50
N SER A 110 15.21 -12.06 -16.88
CA SER A 110 15.87 -10.78 -16.61
C SER A 110 14.72 -9.80 -16.48
N THR A 111 14.51 -9.14 -15.36
CA THR A 111 15.26 -7.94 -15.05
C THR A 111 14.77 -7.51 -13.68
N VAL A 112 15.66 -7.46 -12.68
CA VAL A 112 15.52 -6.48 -11.61
C VAL A 112 15.52 -5.13 -12.33
N LEU A 113 14.35 -4.59 -12.64
CA LEU A 113 14.24 -3.24 -13.16
C LEU A 113 14.50 -2.31 -11.98
N THR A 114 15.74 -1.83 -11.93
CA THR A 114 16.14 -0.61 -11.25
C THR A 114 15.02 0.43 -11.32
N THR A 115 14.73 1.04 -10.18
CA THR A 115 13.79 2.16 -10.07
C THR A 115 14.24 3.31 -10.97
N THR A 116 13.77 3.32 -12.21
CA THR A 116 13.87 4.50 -13.07
C THR A 116 12.72 5.41 -12.71
N ASN A 117 13.06 6.44 -11.94
CA ASN A 117 12.16 7.52 -11.57
C ASN A 117 11.64 8.17 -12.86
N LYS A 118 10.37 7.93 -13.21
CA LYS A 118 9.75 8.52 -14.41
C LYS A 118 9.47 9.99 -14.09
N VAL A 119 10.41 10.86 -14.48
CA VAL A 119 10.20 12.32 -14.51
C VAL A 119 8.88 12.57 -15.25
N ARG A 120 7.89 13.11 -14.53
CA ARG A 120 6.63 13.58 -15.14
C ARG A 120 7.02 14.62 -16.18
N ARG A 121 6.74 14.34 -17.46
CA ARG A 121 6.75 15.35 -18.53
C ARG A 121 5.86 16.50 -18.06
N GLY A 122 6.47 17.61 -17.67
CA GLY A 122 5.75 18.87 -17.45
C GLY A 122 5.09 19.29 -18.76
N ASN A 123 3.84 19.75 -18.66
CA ASN A 123 3.11 20.29 -19.80
C ASN A 123 3.96 21.33 -20.54
N SER A 124 4.23 21.08 -21.82
CA SER A 124 5.14 21.86 -22.67
C SER A 124 4.61 23.25 -23.08
N HIS A 125 3.51 23.74 -22.52
CA HIS A 125 2.86 24.99 -22.96
C HIS A 125 3.17 26.22 -22.09
N LEU A 126 3.97 26.06 -21.02
CA LEU A 126 4.37 27.18 -20.15
C LEU A 126 5.74 27.79 -20.50
N LYS A 127 6.34 27.42 -21.64
CA LYS A 127 7.59 28.01 -22.14
C LYS A 127 7.38 29.23 -23.06
N GLN A 128 6.29 29.98 -22.90
CA GLN A 128 6.07 31.22 -23.68
C GLN A 128 6.22 32.51 -22.88
N TYR A 129 6.50 32.43 -21.57
CA TYR A 129 6.82 33.60 -20.79
C TYR A 129 8.28 33.53 -20.35
N ASN A 130 9.14 34.26 -21.08
CA ASN A 130 10.49 34.61 -20.64
C ASN A 130 10.38 35.51 -19.41
N TYR A 131 10.21 34.89 -18.24
CA TYR A 131 10.31 35.61 -16.98
C TYR A 131 11.77 35.60 -16.52
N GLN A 132 12.50 36.66 -16.88
CA GLN A 132 13.84 36.92 -16.38
C GLN A 132 13.72 37.32 -14.91
N PHE A 133 14.07 36.42 -13.98
CA PHE A 133 14.19 36.81 -12.57
C PHE A 133 15.47 37.64 -12.39
N PRO A 134 15.39 38.88 -11.87
CA PRO A 134 16.57 39.65 -11.54
C PRO A 134 17.31 38.95 -10.40
N ALA A 135 18.61 38.71 -10.60
CA ALA A 135 19.47 38.06 -9.61
C ALA A 135 19.35 38.79 -8.26
N LYS A 136 18.92 38.06 -7.23
CA LYS A 136 18.90 38.54 -5.85
C LYS A 136 20.35 38.73 -5.41
N LYS A 137 20.81 39.98 -5.35
CA LYS A 137 22.12 40.37 -4.80
C LYS A 137 22.32 39.69 -3.45
N ILE A 138 23.32 38.82 -3.36
CA ILE A 138 23.89 38.34 -2.11
C ILE A 138 24.58 39.57 -1.49
N LYS A 139 24.09 40.05 -0.35
CA LYS A 139 24.81 41.06 0.43
C LYS A 139 26.02 40.38 1.04
N GLU A 140 27.19 40.68 0.51
CA GLU A 140 28.46 40.46 1.20
C GLU A 140 28.45 41.27 2.49
N THR A 141 28.62 40.58 3.60
CA THR A 141 28.93 41.16 4.91
C THR A 141 30.38 41.62 4.86
N VAL A 142 30.62 42.93 4.93
CA VAL A 142 31.96 43.52 5.10
C VAL A 142 32.05 44.10 6.51
N LEU A 143 33.16 43.81 7.19
CA LEU A 143 33.62 44.40 8.44
C LEU A 143 33.93 45.89 8.29
#